data_AF-A0AAJ2CAL4-F1
#
_entry.id   AF-A0AAJ2CAL4-F1
#
_cell.length_a   1.000
_cell.length_b   1.000
_cell.length_c   1.000
_cell.angle_alpha   90.00
_cell.angle_beta   90.00
_cell.angle_gamma   90.00
#
_symmetry.space_group_name_H-M   'P 1'
#
loop_
_entity.id
_entity.type
_entity.pdbx_description
1 polymer ?
#
loop_
_entity_poly.entity_id
_entity_poly.type
_entity_poly.pdbx_seq_one_letter_code
_entity_poly.pdbx_strand_id
1 'polypeptide(L)'
;MPTPFFADLVRELCQDGGTGPLTPTGAVPGHRRFADVVPVDLQFHYAIAGIAQPGQWEVGRGRIDGSGRLVRELVASSSNNGALVDFAAGLKTIALTVGAAWFAAQDGAMAALTDAVGSKQPLSTTHTAAATGLADDQVTVRRAGSWVNVPLSALAYRDADGRFALTGALGVPNGTAAAPTLTFSGDTDSGMFRAASDTIAVVTGGAERLRVTANGRITVGGGAANYRFNIAEANPGRGILTDFGNIDGAPNGALISFTQNGIANWCIGQVPATSALAIYRDRNGGNDGAELWRWEASGAGRPGADNAYSLGTAAYRVATVFAGTGTINTSDSRDKAWRSAMDAAERRAAIRIAAELGFYQWHDAIAEKGAYGARQHFGIRAQQVWAIMADEGLVDPLDDDGRPGRTPYAFLCWDEWQTAGGAAHTRFGIRSDQLALFIMAALAQRLAALEAAA
;
A
#
# COMPACT_ATOMS: atom_id res chain seq x y z
N MET A 1 -15.54 48.28 -56.21
CA MET A 1 -15.57 49.40 -57.16
C MET A 1 -15.25 48.84 -58.54
N PRO A 2 -15.94 49.25 -59.63
CA PRO A 2 -15.54 48.83 -60.96
C PRO A 2 -14.11 49.29 -61.25
N THR A 3 -13.30 48.41 -61.83
CA THR A 3 -11.89 48.68 -62.15
C THR A 3 -11.83 49.72 -63.26
N PRO A 4 -11.21 50.91 -63.05
CA PRO A 4 -11.08 51.90 -64.11
C PRO A 4 -10.20 51.35 -65.24
N PHE A 5 -10.45 51.80 -66.47
CA PHE A 5 -9.67 51.44 -67.64
C PHE A 5 -8.29 52.12 -67.61
N PHE A 6 -7.26 51.37 -68.00
CA PHE A 6 -5.88 51.85 -68.05
C PHE A 6 -5.30 51.64 -69.45
N ALA A 7 -4.57 52.63 -69.91
CA ALA A 7 -3.82 52.55 -71.15
C ALA A 7 -2.63 53.51 -71.13
N ASP A 8 -1.51 53.07 -71.68
CA ASP A 8 -0.27 53.86 -71.66
C ASP A 8 -0.26 54.95 -72.73
N LEU A 9 0.46 56.05 -72.45
CA LEU A 9 0.77 57.12 -73.41
C LEU A 9 -0.46 57.77 -74.07
N VAL A 10 -1.61 57.84 -73.38
CA VAL A 10 -2.80 58.53 -73.91
C VAL A 10 -2.81 59.98 -73.40
N ARG A 11 -2.54 60.93 -74.31
CA ARG A 11 -2.58 62.37 -74.01
C ARG A 11 -2.86 63.18 -75.25
N GLU A 12 -3.84 64.07 -75.16
CA GLU A 12 -4.27 64.93 -76.26
C GLU A 12 -4.31 66.40 -75.86
N LEU A 13 -4.24 67.26 -76.85
CA LEU A 13 -4.47 68.69 -76.73
C LEU A 13 -5.97 68.97 -76.64
N CYS A 14 -6.34 70.09 -76.02
CA CYS A 14 -7.70 70.61 -76.01
C CYS A 14 -7.63 72.14 -75.95
N GLN A 15 -8.57 72.84 -76.61
CA GLN A 15 -8.66 74.30 -76.56
C GLN A 15 -9.95 74.81 -75.91
N ASP A 16 -10.92 73.92 -75.69
CA ASP A 16 -12.23 74.26 -75.13
C ASP A 16 -12.12 74.88 -73.74
N GLY A 17 -13.03 75.81 -73.44
CA GLY A 17 -13.22 76.36 -72.12
C GLY A 17 -14.52 75.89 -71.48
N GLY A 18 -14.72 76.21 -70.20
CA GLY A 18 -15.94 75.92 -69.48
C GLY A 18 -15.79 74.85 -68.38
N THR A 19 -16.89 74.65 -67.67
CA THR A 19 -17.10 73.57 -66.68
C THR A 19 -17.68 72.28 -67.29
N GLY A 20 -18.05 72.31 -68.58
CA GLY A 20 -18.63 71.18 -69.31
C GLY A 20 -17.62 70.14 -69.82
N PRO A 21 -18.08 69.18 -70.65
CA PRO A 21 -17.22 68.25 -71.35
C PRO A 21 -16.23 68.95 -72.25
N LEU A 22 -14.99 68.45 -72.32
CA LEU A 22 -13.91 69.04 -73.08
C LEU A 22 -13.55 68.15 -74.26
N THR A 23 -13.41 68.72 -75.46
CA THR A 23 -13.10 67.95 -76.67
C THR A 23 -11.59 67.84 -76.86
N PRO A 24 -11.02 66.62 -76.85
CA PRO A 24 -9.66 66.41 -77.32
C PRO A 24 -9.54 66.76 -78.81
N THR A 25 -8.54 67.55 -79.17
CA THR A 25 -8.34 68.06 -80.54
C THR A 25 -7.17 67.39 -81.26
N GLY A 26 -6.53 66.39 -80.64
CA GLY A 26 -5.45 65.60 -81.24
C GLY A 26 -4.33 65.25 -80.26
N ALA A 27 -3.67 64.11 -80.48
CA ALA A 27 -2.57 63.63 -79.65
C ALA A 27 -1.41 64.63 -79.54
N VAL A 28 -0.90 64.77 -78.32
CA VAL A 28 0.41 65.38 -78.08
C VAL A 28 1.47 64.53 -78.81
N PRO A 29 2.53 65.11 -79.39
CA PRO A 29 3.61 64.33 -80.00
C PRO A 29 4.10 63.19 -79.08
N GLY A 30 4.27 61.99 -79.66
CA GLY A 30 4.66 60.77 -78.92
C GLY A 30 3.54 60.11 -78.10
N HIS A 31 2.32 60.65 -78.12
CA HIS A 31 1.16 60.09 -77.42
C HIS A 31 0.08 59.59 -78.39
N ARG A 32 -0.87 58.84 -77.86
CA ARG A 32 -2.01 58.25 -78.57
C ARG A 32 -3.28 59.05 -78.30
N ARG A 33 -4.22 59.03 -79.25
CA ARG A 33 -5.51 59.68 -79.11
C ARG A 33 -6.44 58.91 -78.18
N PHE A 34 -7.35 59.60 -77.51
CA PHE A 34 -8.41 58.98 -76.73
C PHE A 34 -9.34 58.17 -77.61
N ALA A 35 -9.74 58.72 -78.76
CA ALA A 35 -10.66 58.05 -79.70
C ALA A 35 -10.13 56.70 -80.23
N ASP A 36 -8.80 56.52 -80.27
CA ASP A 36 -8.18 55.30 -80.79
C ASP A 36 -8.00 54.21 -79.72
N VAL A 37 -7.99 54.59 -78.43
CA VAL A 37 -7.51 53.71 -77.35
C VAL A 37 -8.53 53.52 -76.24
N VAL A 38 -9.32 54.54 -75.92
CA VAL A 38 -10.27 54.52 -74.82
C VAL A 38 -11.66 54.26 -75.38
N PRO A 39 -12.27 53.11 -75.09
CA PRO A 39 -13.64 52.84 -75.52
C PRO A 39 -14.61 53.87 -74.96
N VAL A 40 -15.60 54.23 -75.77
CA VAL A 40 -16.68 55.14 -75.37
C VAL A 40 -17.34 54.60 -74.09
N ASP A 41 -17.62 55.53 -73.18
CA ASP A 41 -18.27 55.31 -71.89
C ASP A 41 -17.54 54.47 -70.83
N LEU A 42 -16.32 53.99 -71.09
CA LEU A 42 -15.51 53.40 -70.04
C LEU A 42 -14.90 54.48 -69.14
N GLN A 43 -14.99 54.24 -67.83
CA GLN A 43 -14.40 55.12 -66.84
C GLN A 43 -12.88 54.95 -66.77
N PHE A 44 -12.16 56.05 -66.78
CA PHE A 44 -10.72 56.11 -66.54
C PHE A 44 -10.38 57.33 -65.69
N HIS A 45 -9.17 57.36 -65.13
CA HIS A 45 -8.68 58.56 -64.47
C HIS A 45 -8.03 59.50 -65.49
N TYR A 46 -8.44 60.76 -65.46
CA TYR A 46 -7.88 61.79 -66.33
C TYR A 46 -7.04 62.79 -65.52
N ALA A 47 -6.13 63.45 -66.21
CA ALA A 47 -5.46 64.67 -65.77
C ALA A 47 -5.52 65.72 -66.88
N ILE A 48 -6.08 66.88 -66.56
CA ILE A 48 -6.10 68.06 -67.41
C ILE A 48 -5.09 69.05 -66.84
N ALA A 49 -4.20 69.55 -67.70
CA ALA A 49 -3.21 70.56 -67.35
C ALA A 49 -3.24 71.68 -68.39
N GLY A 50 -3.52 72.89 -67.94
CA GLY A 50 -3.47 74.10 -68.77
C GLY A 50 -2.04 74.38 -69.22
N ILE A 51 -1.87 74.67 -70.51
CA ILE A 51 -0.59 75.11 -71.08
C ILE A 51 -0.61 76.62 -71.27
N ALA A 52 -1.69 77.15 -71.84
CA ALA A 52 -1.90 78.58 -71.97
C ALA A 52 -2.22 79.25 -70.61
N GLN A 53 -2.81 78.49 -69.69
CA GLN A 53 -3.09 78.91 -68.31
C GLN A 53 -2.49 77.90 -67.33
N PRO A 54 -1.19 78.00 -66.99
CA PRO A 54 -0.49 76.99 -66.21
C PRO A 54 -1.07 76.74 -64.81
N GLY A 55 -1.81 77.71 -64.25
CA GLY A 55 -2.48 77.57 -62.96
C GLY A 55 -3.73 76.69 -62.99
N GLN A 56 -4.29 76.40 -64.17
CA GLN A 56 -5.50 75.60 -64.31
C GLN A 56 -5.15 74.12 -64.53
N TRP A 57 -5.45 73.28 -63.55
CA TRP A 57 -5.29 71.83 -63.66
C TRP A 57 -6.38 71.10 -62.86
N GLU A 58 -6.65 69.88 -63.28
CA GLU A 58 -7.68 69.02 -62.68
C GLU A 58 -7.32 67.55 -62.90
N VAL A 59 -7.46 66.73 -61.87
CA VAL A 59 -7.40 65.28 -61.99
C VAL A 59 -8.70 64.69 -61.47
N GLY A 60 -9.19 63.66 -62.15
CA GLY A 60 -10.49 63.11 -61.82
C GLY A 60 -10.75 61.78 -62.49
N ARG A 61 -11.98 61.30 -62.36
CA ARG A 61 -12.51 60.19 -63.12
C ARG A 61 -13.51 60.72 -64.13
N GLY A 62 -13.38 60.24 -65.35
CA GLY A 62 -14.26 60.61 -66.44
C GLY A 62 -14.32 59.51 -67.47
N ARG A 63 -15.03 59.81 -68.54
CA ARG A 63 -15.17 58.94 -69.70
C ARG A 63 -15.17 59.78 -70.97
N ILE A 64 -14.88 59.15 -72.11
CA ILE A 64 -15.11 59.76 -73.41
C ILE A 64 -16.55 59.46 -73.81
N ASP A 65 -17.35 60.50 -74.09
CA ASP A 65 -18.72 60.32 -74.57
C ASP A 65 -18.77 59.90 -76.04
N GLY A 66 -19.96 59.53 -76.52
CA GLY A 66 -20.16 59.14 -77.93
C GLY A 66 -19.88 60.25 -78.95
N SER A 67 -19.62 61.49 -78.51
CA SER A 67 -19.15 62.60 -79.35
C SER A 67 -17.64 62.84 -79.24
N GLY A 68 -16.90 61.95 -78.56
CA GLY A 68 -15.45 62.03 -78.41
C GLY A 68 -14.98 63.01 -77.35
N ARG A 69 -15.88 63.54 -76.51
CA ARG A 69 -15.54 64.56 -75.49
C ARG A 69 -15.28 63.90 -74.15
N LEU A 70 -14.30 64.40 -73.40
CA LEU A 70 -14.10 64.03 -72.01
C LEU A 70 -15.23 64.60 -71.15
N VAL A 71 -16.11 63.71 -70.69
CA VAL A 71 -17.08 63.99 -69.64
C VAL A 71 -16.39 63.79 -68.29
N ARG A 72 -16.39 64.85 -67.49
CA ARG A 72 -15.74 64.90 -66.18
C ARG A 72 -16.75 64.50 -65.11
N GLU A 73 -16.74 63.24 -64.71
CA GLU A 73 -17.78 62.68 -63.83
C GLU A 73 -17.50 62.92 -62.35
N LEU A 74 -16.23 62.81 -61.95
CA LEU A 74 -15.81 63.06 -60.58
C LEU A 74 -14.46 63.77 -60.60
N VAL A 75 -14.35 64.89 -59.89
CA VAL A 75 -13.06 65.53 -59.65
C VAL A 75 -12.44 64.92 -58.40
N ALA A 76 -11.21 64.43 -58.54
CA ALA A 76 -10.45 63.85 -57.44
C ALA A 76 -9.59 64.93 -56.75
N SER A 77 -9.00 65.84 -57.54
CA SER A 77 -8.30 67.03 -57.03
C SER A 77 -8.16 68.04 -58.15
N SER A 78 -8.16 69.32 -57.82
CA SER A 78 -8.08 70.36 -58.83
C SER A 78 -7.54 71.68 -58.28
N SER A 79 -7.11 72.53 -59.20
CA SER A 79 -6.82 73.95 -58.96
C SER A 79 -8.03 74.76 -58.47
N ASN A 80 -9.25 74.21 -58.52
CA ASN A 80 -10.47 74.82 -58.00
C ASN A 80 -10.92 74.14 -56.69
N ASN A 81 -9.97 73.90 -55.78
CA ASN A 81 -10.22 73.34 -54.45
C ASN A 81 -11.03 72.02 -54.47
N GLY A 82 -10.74 71.15 -55.45
CA GLY A 82 -11.42 69.85 -55.61
C GLY A 82 -12.77 69.89 -56.34
N ALA A 83 -13.25 71.07 -56.76
CA ALA A 83 -14.41 71.20 -57.63
C ALA A 83 -14.01 71.22 -59.12
N LEU A 84 -15.01 71.14 -60.02
CA LEU A 84 -14.79 71.29 -61.47
C LEU A 84 -14.11 72.63 -61.76
N VAL A 85 -13.01 72.58 -62.50
CA VAL A 85 -12.31 73.77 -62.98
C VAL A 85 -13.07 74.32 -64.18
N ASP A 86 -13.42 75.61 -64.09
CA ASP A 86 -13.87 76.37 -65.24
C ASP A 86 -12.66 76.77 -66.09
N PHE A 87 -12.34 75.94 -67.08
CA PHE A 87 -11.14 76.15 -67.88
C PHE A 87 -11.33 77.35 -68.80
N ALA A 88 -10.34 78.24 -68.87
CA ALA A 88 -10.36 79.29 -69.88
C ALA A 88 -10.11 78.68 -71.27
N ALA A 89 -10.69 79.26 -72.32
CA ALA A 89 -10.36 78.87 -73.69
C ALA A 89 -8.87 79.08 -73.96
N GLY A 90 -8.22 78.13 -74.64
CA GLY A 90 -6.78 78.12 -74.85
C GLY A 90 -6.15 76.76 -74.56
N LEU A 91 -4.91 76.56 -75.04
CA LEU A 91 -4.27 75.25 -75.08
C LEU A 91 -4.15 74.62 -73.68
N LYS A 92 -4.63 73.38 -73.56
CA LYS A 92 -4.42 72.49 -72.41
C LYS A 92 -4.16 71.07 -72.91
N THR A 93 -3.64 70.23 -72.04
CA THR A 93 -3.50 68.80 -72.32
C THR A 93 -4.44 67.99 -71.44
N ILE A 94 -5.05 66.97 -72.00
CA ILE A 94 -5.85 65.95 -71.32
C ILE A 94 -5.07 64.64 -71.40
N ALA A 95 -4.82 63.96 -70.29
CA ALA A 95 -4.10 62.70 -70.22
C ALA A 95 -4.93 61.63 -69.51
N LEU A 96 -4.85 60.37 -69.94
CA LEU A 96 -5.22 59.24 -69.10
C LEU A 96 -4.08 59.01 -68.10
N THR A 97 -4.40 58.89 -66.82
CA THR A 97 -3.41 58.69 -65.76
C THR A 97 -3.90 57.68 -64.73
N VAL A 98 -3.13 57.46 -63.67
CA VAL A 98 -3.55 56.75 -62.46
C VAL A 98 -3.65 57.77 -61.34
N GLY A 99 -4.86 58.01 -60.82
CA GLY A 99 -5.06 58.99 -59.75
C GLY A 99 -4.52 58.49 -58.40
N ALA A 100 -3.83 59.36 -57.66
CA ALA A 100 -3.26 59.05 -56.34
C ALA A 100 -4.30 58.54 -55.32
N ALA A 101 -5.55 59.02 -55.40
CA ALA A 101 -6.64 58.58 -54.54
C ALA A 101 -6.96 57.08 -54.67
N TRP A 102 -6.69 56.47 -55.82
CA TRP A 102 -6.90 55.03 -56.01
C TRP A 102 -5.87 54.19 -55.24
N PHE A 103 -4.60 54.59 -55.25
CA PHE A 103 -3.55 53.93 -54.46
C PHE A 103 -3.82 54.06 -52.95
N ALA A 104 -4.20 55.25 -52.48
CA ALA A 104 -4.53 55.46 -51.08
C ALA A 104 -5.69 54.57 -50.60
N ALA A 105 -6.70 54.34 -51.44
CA ALA A 105 -7.80 53.43 -51.11
C ALA A 105 -7.37 51.97 -51.03
N GLN A 106 -6.44 51.54 -51.89
CA GLN A 106 -5.90 50.17 -51.88
C GLN A 106 -5.02 49.92 -50.64
N ASP A 107 -4.21 50.90 -50.24
CA ASP A 107 -3.40 50.84 -49.01
C ASP A 107 -4.29 50.71 -47.76
N GLY A 108 -5.41 51.44 -47.72
CA GLY A 108 -6.39 51.31 -46.64
C GLY A 108 -7.03 49.92 -46.56
N ALA A 109 -7.32 49.29 -47.70
CA ALA A 109 -7.84 47.93 -47.74
C ALA A 109 -6.81 46.89 -47.26
N MET A 110 -5.54 47.08 -47.62
CA MET A 110 -4.44 46.23 -47.14
C MET A 110 -4.24 46.38 -45.63
N ALA A 111 -4.28 47.60 -45.10
CA ALA A 111 -4.22 47.84 -43.65
C ALA A 111 -5.35 47.12 -42.90
N ALA A 112 -6.58 47.18 -43.41
CA ALA A 112 -7.73 46.48 -42.81
C ALA A 112 -7.56 44.95 -42.81
N LEU A 113 -6.94 44.38 -43.85
CA LEU A 113 -6.61 42.95 -43.89
C LEU A 113 -5.52 42.58 -42.87
N THR A 114 -4.49 43.42 -42.73
CA THR A 114 -3.44 43.25 -41.71
C THR A 114 -4.04 43.25 -40.30
N ASP A 115 -4.95 44.17 -40.00
CA ASP A 115 -5.64 44.22 -38.70
C ASP A 115 -6.54 42.98 -38.47
N ALA A 116 -7.23 42.52 -39.52
CA ALA A 116 -8.05 41.31 -39.45
C ALA A 116 -7.22 40.04 -39.18
N VAL A 117 -5.99 39.97 -39.68
CA VAL A 117 -5.05 38.87 -39.38
C VAL A 117 -4.46 39.04 -37.98
N GLY A 118 -4.05 40.24 -37.57
CA GLY A 118 -3.50 40.52 -36.24
C GLY A 118 -4.49 40.28 -35.09
N SER A 119 -5.80 40.40 -35.35
CA SER A 119 -6.86 40.10 -34.39
C SER A 119 -7.18 38.59 -34.25
N LYS A 120 -6.61 37.73 -35.11
CA LYS A 120 -6.62 36.28 -34.89
C LYS A 120 -5.38 35.90 -34.12
N GLN A 121 -5.56 35.24 -32.98
CA GLN A 121 -4.43 34.70 -32.21
C GLN A 121 -3.77 33.57 -33.02
N PRO A 122 -2.47 33.68 -33.39
CA PRO A 122 -1.77 32.55 -33.95
C PRO A 122 -1.59 31.53 -32.82
N LEU A 123 -1.97 30.29 -33.06
CA LEU A 123 -1.39 29.18 -32.31
C LEU A 123 0.11 29.27 -32.59
N SER A 124 0.91 29.68 -31.60
CA SER A 124 2.32 29.98 -31.82
C SER A 124 3.05 28.70 -32.25
N THR A 125 3.45 28.63 -33.51
CA THR A 125 4.19 27.49 -34.09
C THR A 125 5.71 27.68 -34.05
N THR A 126 6.20 28.73 -33.39
CA THR A 126 7.62 29.14 -33.45
C THR A 126 8.34 29.17 -32.09
N HIS A 127 7.71 28.77 -30.99
CA HIS A 127 8.45 28.57 -29.74
C HIS A 127 9.20 27.23 -29.76
N THR A 128 10.43 27.24 -29.24
CA THR A 128 11.15 26.02 -28.87
C THR A 128 10.31 25.20 -27.89
N ALA A 129 10.22 23.89 -28.10
CA ALA A 129 9.49 23.00 -27.21
C ALA A 129 9.98 23.15 -25.76
N ALA A 130 9.06 23.40 -24.82
CA ALA A 130 9.32 23.38 -23.39
C ALA A 130 8.94 22.02 -22.81
N ALA A 131 9.80 21.42 -21.99
CA ALA A 131 9.57 20.10 -21.39
C ALA A 131 8.55 20.15 -20.23
N THR A 132 8.37 21.32 -19.63
CA THR A 132 7.37 21.59 -18.59
C THR A 132 6.80 22.97 -18.87
N GLY A 133 5.48 23.11 -18.75
CA GLY A 133 4.86 24.41 -18.85
C GLY A 133 4.95 25.18 -17.52
N LEU A 134 5.00 26.49 -17.61
CA LEU A 134 4.93 27.39 -16.46
C LEU A 134 3.48 27.46 -15.94
N ALA A 135 3.31 27.84 -14.68
CA ALA A 135 1.99 27.86 -14.04
C ALA A 135 0.99 28.85 -14.69
N ASP A 136 1.51 29.84 -15.42
CA ASP A 136 0.79 30.85 -16.18
C ASP A 136 0.61 30.49 -17.66
N ASP A 137 1.12 29.34 -18.11
CA ASP A 137 0.85 28.85 -19.46
C ASP A 137 -0.65 28.58 -19.63
N GLN A 138 -1.21 29.04 -20.74
CA GLN A 138 -2.63 28.90 -21.05
C GLN A 138 -2.84 28.23 -22.40
N VAL A 139 -3.85 27.35 -22.45
CA VAL A 139 -4.38 26.78 -23.68
C VAL A 139 -5.73 27.42 -23.96
N THR A 140 -5.81 28.17 -25.06
CA THR A 140 -7.06 28.81 -25.48
C THR A 140 -7.91 27.84 -26.27
N VAL A 141 -9.13 27.56 -25.79
CA VAL A 141 -10.09 26.65 -26.42
C VAL A 141 -11.37 27.37 -26.80
N ARG A 142 -12.07 26.87 -27.83
CA ARG A 142 -13.39 27.41 -28.21
C ARG A 142 -14.48 26.73 -27.38
N ARG A 143 -15.32 27.51 -26.70
CA ARG A 143 -16.48 27.02 -25.93
C ARG A 143 -17.69 27.92 -26.18
N ALA A 144 -18.83 27.33 -26.54
CA ALA A 144 -20.12 28.02 -26.71
C ALA A 144 -20.06 29.32 -27.54
N GLY A 145 -19.28 29.32 -28.64
CA GLY A 145 -19.17 30.50 -29.51
C GLY A 145 -18.25 31.62 -29.00
N SER A 146 -17.47 31.39 -27.93
CA SER A 146 -16.39 32.28 -27.48
C SER A 146 -15.07 31.53 -27.30
N TRP A 147 -13.96 32.27 -27.26
CA TRP A 147 -12.65 31.73 -26.88
C TRP A 147 -12.49 31.87 -25.38
N VAL A 148 -12.00 30.81 -24.74
CA VAL A 148 -11.76 30.75 -23.30
C VAL A 148 -10.37 30.22 -23.06
N ASN A 149 -9.61 30.89 -22.21
CA ASN A 149 -8.28 30.41 -21.81
C ASN A 149 -8.45 29.38 -20.69
N VAL A 150 -7.85 28.21 -20.87
CA VAL A 150 -7.75 27.17 -19.84
C VAL A 150 -6.30 27.15 -19.36
N PRO A 151 -6.03 27.47 -18.08
CA PRO A 151 -4.66 27.40 -17.56
C PRO A 151 -4.15 25.96 -17.58
N LEU A 152 -2.86 25.77 -17.85
CA LEU A 152 -2.23 24.44 -17.95
C LEU A 152 -2.33 23.64 -16.63
N SER A 153 -2.40 24.33 -15.50
CA SER A 153 -2.65 23.76 -14.16
C SER A 153 -4.04 23.12 -14.01
N ALA A 154 -5.05 23.55 -14.78
CA ALA A 154 -6.35 22.88 -14.84
C ALA A 154 -6.33 21.64 -15.75
N LEU A 155 -5.25 21.43 -16.51
CA LEU A 155 -5.07 20.34 -17.47
C LEU A 155 -4.14 19.23 -16.95
N ALA A 156 -3.25 19.51 -16.01
CA ALA A 156 -2.41 18.50 -15.35
C ALA A 156 -2.11 18.92 -13.91
N TYR A 157 -2.73 18.26 -12.94
CA TYR A 157 -2.31 18.36 -11.54
C TYR A 157 -1.02 17.57 -11.35
N ARG A 158 0.12 18.12 -11.80
CA ARG A 158 1.45 17.57 -11.52
C ARG A 158 2.30 18.62 -10.80
N ASP A 159 3.08 18.20 -9.81
CA ASP A 159 4.04 19.05 -9.12
C ASP A 159 5.33 19.24 -9.95
N ALA A 160 6.26 20.05 -9.44
CA ALA A 160 7.54 20.34 -10.10
C ALA A 160 8.42 19.09 -10.33
N ASP A 161 8.12 18.00 -9.63
CA ASP A 161 8.79 16.70 -9.77
C ASP A 161 7.99 15.74 -10.68
N GLY A 162 6.91 16.21 -11.31
CA GLY A 162 6.07 15.44 -12.23
C GLY A 162 5.06 14.49 -11.56
N ARG A 163 4.91 14.54 -10.22
CA ARG A 163 3.97 13.68 -9.47
C ARG A 163 2.57 14.26 -9.48
N PHE A 164 1.55 13.41 -9.46
CA PHE A 164 0.17 13.88 -9.37
C PHE A 164 -0.11 14.56 -8.03
N ALA A 165 -0.53 15.83 -8.06
CA ALA A 165 -0.96 16.55 -6.87
C ALA A 165 -2.44 16.25 -6.60
N LEU A 166 -2.70 15.46 -5.56
CA LEU A 166 -4.05 15.08 -5.16
C LEU A 166 -4.53 16.00 -4.03
N THR A 167 -5.49 16.87 -4.31
CA THR A 167 -6.12 17.74 -3.29
C THR A 167 -7.37 17.10 -2.65
N GLY A 168 -7.72 15.88 -3.05
CA GLY A 168 -8.87 15.12 -2.58
C GLY A 168 -8.62 13.61 -2.60
N ALA A 169 -9.65 12.83 -2.27
CA ALA A 169 -9.55 11.36 -2.22
C ALA A 169 -9.22 10.76 -3.60
N LEU A 170 -8.26 9.84 -3.65
CA LEU A 170 -7.92 9.09 -4.85
C LEU A 170 -8.81 7.84 -4.94
N GLY A 171 -9.86 7.91 -5.76
CA GLY A 171 -10.65 6.74 -6.13
C GLY A 171 -9.98 5.99 -7.29
N VAL A 172 -9.62 4.72 -7.07
CA VAL A 172 -9.14 3.82 -8.13
C VAL A 172 -10.13 2.68 -8.34
N PRO A 173 -10.23 2.10 -9.56
CA PRO A 173 -11.00 0.89 -9.80
C PRO A 173 -10.54 -0.28 -8.91
N ASN A 174 -11.36 -1.33 -8.80
CA ASN A 174 -10.88 -2.60 -8.27
C ASN A 174 -9.81 -3.17 -9.20
N GLY A 175 -8.76 -3.76 -8.62
CA GLY A 175 -7.70 -4.46 -9.36
C GLY A 175 -7.74 -5.95 -9.10
N THR A 176 -6.70 -6.64 -9.55
CA THR A 176 -6.45 -8.06 -9.24
C THR A 176 -5.00 -8.25 -8.82
N ALA A 177 -4.62 -9.44 -8.37
CA ALA A 177 -3.21 -9.77 -8.14
C ALA A 177 -2.38 -9.64 -9.43
N ALA A 178 -2.90 -10.06 -10.59
CA ALA A 178 -2.17 -9.96 -11.85
C ALA A 178 -2.14 -8.53 -12.45
N ALA A 179 -3.04 -7.65 -11.99
CA ALA A 179 -3.15 -6.27 -12.44
C ALA A 179 -3.65 -5.38 -11.29
N PRO A 180 -2.76 -5.00 -10.37
CA PRO A 180 -3.09 -4.05 -9.32
C PRO A 180 -3.54 -2.70 -9.92
N THR A 181 -4.32 -1.91 -9.18
CA THR A 181 -4.84 -0.62 -9.69
C THR A 181 -4.02 0.59 -9.26
N LEU A 182 -3.23 0.46 -8.21
CA LEU A 182 -2.14 1.37 -7.89
C LEU A 182 -0.84 0.64 -8.23
N THR A 183 -0.18 1.03 -9.32
CA THR A 183 1.02 0.37 -9.85
C THR A 183 2.11 1.37 -10.17
N PHE A 184 3.29 0.87 -10.50
CA PHE A 184 4.40 1.70 -10.95
C PHE A 184 4.43 1.78 -12.48
N SER A 185 4.91 2.91 -13.01
CA SER A 185 5.10 3.03 -14.46
C SER A 185 6.18 2.05 -14.90
N GLY A 186 5.85 1.13 -15.81
CA GLY A 186 6.76 0.08 -16.29
C GLY A 186 6.74 -1.22 -15.47
N ASP A 187 6.07 -1.25 -14.32
CA ASP A 187 5.83 -2.45 -13.53
C ASP A 187 4.34 -2.50 -13.15
N THR A 188 3.57 -3.14 -14.04
CA THR A 188 2.11 -3.23 -13.92
C THR A 188 1.63 -4.38 -13.05
N ASP A 189 2.56 -5.20 -12.54
CA ASP A 189 2.25 -6.39 -11.75
C ASP A 189 2.69 -6.27 -10.29
N SER A 190 3.32 -5.15 -9.92
CA SER A 190 3.65 -4.78 -8.55
C SER A 190 2.88 -3.52 -8.12
N GLY A 191 2.23 -3.59 -6.96
CA GLY A 191 1.33 -2.53 -6.55
C GLY A 191 0.33 -2.90 -5.47
N MET A 192 -0.80 -2.17 -5.45
CA MET A 192 -1.88 -2.37 -4.50
C MET A 192 -3.23 -2.46 -5.22
N PHE A 193 -4.14 -3.30 -4.69
CA PHE A 193 -5.50 -3.42 -5.19
C PHE A 193 -6.50 -3.72 -4.08
N ARG A 194 -7.78 -3.49 -4.37
CA ARG A 194 -8.89 -3.92 -3.52
C ARG A 194 -9.30 -5.35 -3.88
N ALA A 195 -8.99 -6.31 -3.01
CA ALA A 195 -9.21 -7.74 -3.29
C ALA A 195 -10.66 -8.21 -3.04
N ALA A 196 -11.39 -7.49 -2.19
CA ALA A 196 -12.80 -7.73 -1.86
C ALA A 196 -13.38 -6.47 -1.18
N SER A 197 -14.62 -6.54 -0.69
CA SER A 197 -15.16 -5.48 0.17
C SER A 197 -14.28 -5.22 1.38
N ASP A 198 -13.97 -3.94 1.59
CA ASP A 198 -13.14 -3.41 2.68
C ASP A 198 -11.82 -4.18 2.86
N THR A 199 -11.24 -4.66 1.75
CA THR A 199 -10.04 -5.50 1.76
C THR A 199 -9.02 -4.99 0.76
N ILE A 200 -7.82 -4.67 1.24
CA ILE A 200 -6.70 -4.20 0.42
C ILE A 200 -5.59 -5.24 0.38
N ALA A 201 -4.91 -5.34 -0.76
CA ALA A 201 -3.83 -6.28 -0.98
C ALA A 201 -2.65 -5.61 -1.67
N VAL A 202 -1.45 -6.07 -1.33
CA VAL A 202 -0.17 -5.69 -1.91
C VAL A 202 0.33 -6.83 -2.76
N VAL A 203 0.86 -6.51 -3.93
CA VAL A 203 1.28 -7.44 -4.97
C VAL A 203 2.71 -7.13 -5.38
N THR A 204 3.49 -8.18 -5.63
CA THR A 204 4.74 -8.06 -6.40
C THR A 204 4.84 -9.22 -7.38
N GLY A 205 5.22 -8.94 -8.63
CA GLY A 205 5.36 -9.97 -9.67
C GLY A 205 4.05 -10.67 -10.01
N GLY A 206 2.92 -9.95 -9.97
CA GLY A 206 1.59 -10.49 -10.31
C GLY A 206 0.97 -11.41 -9.26
N ALA A 207 1.60 -11.55 -8.09
CA ALA A 207 1.14 -12.38 -6.99
C ALA A 207 0.88 -11.54 -5.73
N GLU A 208 -0.25 -11.81 -5.08
CA GLU A 208 -0.56 -11.20 -3.78
C GLU A 208 0.47 -11.63 -2.72
N ARG A 209 1.09 -10.65 -2.07
CA ARG A 209 2.08 -10.84 -1.01
C ARG A 209 1.51 -10.56 0.36
N LEU A 210 0.63 -9.56 0.45
CA LEU A 210 0.01 -9.15 1.70
C LEU A 210 -1.44 -8.79 1.46
N ARG A 211 -2.34 -9.14 2.40
CA ARG A 211 -3.73 -8.69 2.40
C ARG A 211 -4.17 -8.26 3.78
N VAL A 212 -4.92 -7.17 3.84
CA VAL A 212 -5.61 -6.67 5.04
C VAL A 212 -7.11 -6.67 4.77
N THR A 213 -7.90 -7.39 5.56
CA THR A 213 -9.36 -7.48 5.39
C THR A 213 -10.14 -6.57 6.34
N ALA A 214 -11.44 -6.42 6.08
CA ALA A 214 -12.40 -5.61 6.86
C ALA A 214 -12.34 -5.85 8.38
N ASN A 215 -12.01 -7.07 8.79
CA ASN A 215 -11.97 -7.49 10.20
C ASN A 215 -10.58 -7.32 10.84
N GLY A 216 -9.69 -6.54 10.23
CA GLY A 216 -8.33 -6.26 10.72
C GLY A 216 -7.35 -7.44 10.58
N ARG A 217 -7.66 -8.38 9.69
CA ARG A 217 -6.87 -9.59 9.47
C ARG A 217 -5.78 -9.33 8.44
N ILE A 218 -4.52 -9.62 8.78
CA ILE A 218 -3.36 -9.53 7.91
C ILE A 218 -2.93 -10.94 7.47
N THR A 219 -2.79 -11.18 6.18
CA THR A 219 -2.20 -12.41 5.65
C THR A 219 -0.96 -12.08 4.84
N VAL A 220 0.10 -12.86 5.02
CA VAL A 220 1.33 -12.79 4.23
C VAL A 220 1.44 -14.11 3.46
N GLY A 221 1.54 -14.01 2.13
CA GLY A 221 1.57 -15.17 1.23
C GLY A 221 0.21 -15.64 0.67
N GLY A 222 -0.88 -14.86 0.81
CA GLY A 222 -2.14 -15.09 0.08
C GLY A 222 -3.44 -14.89 0.86
N GLY A 223 -4.58 -15.11 0.19
CA GLY A 223 -5.88 -14.52 0.54
C GLY A 223 -6.80 -15.25 1.52
N ALA A 224 -6.49 -16.47 1.97
CA ALA A 224 -7.36 -17.23 2.86
C ALA A 224 -6.58 -17.86 4.02
N ALA A 225 -6.88 -17.41 5.24
CA ALA A 225 -6.62 -18.18 6.44
C ALA A 225 -7.79 -17.94 7.42
N ASN A 226 -7.76 -18.45 8.66
CA ASN A 226 -8.75 -18.16 9.73
C ASN A 226 -8.16 -17.35 10.91
N TYR A 227 -6.92 -16.89 10.79
CA TYR A 227 -6.15 -16.18 11.84
C TYR A 227 -5.89 -14.70 11.53
N ARG A 228 -5.75 -13.81 12.53
CA ARG A 228 -5.45 -12.38 12.31
C ARG A 228 -4.06 -12.12 11.70
N PHE A 229 -3.13 -13.06 11.84
CA PHE A 229 -1.83 -13.07 11.20
C PHE A 229 -1.54 -14.49 10.69
N ASN A 230 -1.16 -14.64 9.42
CA ASN A 230 -0.79 -15.92 8.84
C ASN A 230 0.44 -15.73 7.95
N ILE A 231 1.48 -16.53 8.17
CA ILE A 231 2.66 -16.63 7.32
C ILE A 231 2.63 -18.01 6.68
N ALA A 232 2.52 -18.05 5.35
CA ALA A 232 2.50 -19.31 4.61
C ALA A 232 3.35 -19.20 3.34
N GLU A 233 4.16 -20.23 3.11
CA GLU A 233 4.96 -20.41 1.89
C GLU A 233 4.86 -21.88 1.46
N ALA A 234 4.80 -22.12 0.14
CA ALA A 234 4.75 -23.47 -0.39
C ALA A 234 6.17 -24.09 -0.39
N ASN A 235 6.41 -25.05 0.50
CA ASN A 235 7.65 -25.84 0.58
C ASN A 235 8.95 -25.00 0.66
N PRO A 236 9.08 -24.10 1.65
CA PRO A 236 10.31 -23.33 1.82
C PRO A 236 11.51 -24.27 2.04
N GLY A 237 12.66 -23.90 1.50
CA GLY A 237 13.90 -24.63 1.75
C GLY A 237 14.16 -24.72 3.26
N ARG A 238 14.29 -25.94 3.79
CA ARG A 238 14.43 -26.25 5.24
C ARG A 238 13.19 -26.00 6.12
N GLY A 239 12.04 -25.68 5.54
CA GLY A 239 10.79 -25.53 6.29
C GLY A 239 10.67 -24.24 7.12
N ILE A 240 11.63 -23.31 7.01
CA ILE A 240 11.64 -22.07 7.80
C ILE A 240 10.68 -21.06 7.16
N LEU A 241 9.56 -20.80 7.83
CA LEU A 241 8.57 -19.80 7.41
C LEU A 241 8.85 -18.41 8.01
N THR A 242 9.53 -18.35 9.16
CA THR A 242 9.82 -17.11 9.87
C THR A 242 11.05 -17.29 10.73
N ASP A 243 11.96 -16.33 10.64
CA ASP A 243 13.11 -16.21 11.52
C ASP A 243 12.94 -15.00 12.43
N PHE A 244 13.08 -15.21 13.73
CA PHE A 244 13.05 -14.15 14.74
C PHE A 244 14.46 -14.02 15.30
N GLY A 245 15.27 -13.16 14.66
CA GLY A 245 16.67 -12.95 15.03
C GLY A 245 16.87 -11.70 15.88
N ASN A 246 17.63 -11.82 16.96
CA ASN A 246 18.26 -10.68 17.62
C ASN A 246 19.66 -10.52 17.01
N ILE A 247 19.79 -9.56 16.08
CA ILE A 247 20.97 -9.39 15.22
C ILE A 247 21.96 -8.34 15.76
N ASP A 248 21.64 -7.70 16.88
CA ASP A 248 22.56 -6.77 17.54
C ASP A 248 23.69 -7.55 18.24
N GLY A 249 24.87 -6.93 18.38
CA GLY A 249 26.08 -7.59 18.89
C GLY A 249 26.03 -8.09 20.33
N ALA A 250 24.93 -7.85 21.07
CA ALA A 250 24.72 -8.32 22.43
C ALA A 250 23.80 -9.56 22.43
N PRO A 251 24.25 -10.73 22.94
CA PRO A 251 23.49 -11.97 22.87
C PRO A 251 22.37 -12.03 23.92
N ASN A 252 21.38 -11.15 23.82
CA ASN A 252 20.26 -11.05 24.78
C ASN A 252 19.11 -12.04 24.47
N GLY A 253 19.35 -13.01 23.58
CA GLY A 253 18.35 -13.97 23.13
C GLY A 253 17.40 -13.39 22.09
N ALA A 254 16.66 -14.26 21.43
CA ALA A 254 15.64 -13.90 20.45
C ALA A 254 14.35 -14.65 20.80
N LEU A 255 13.33 -13.89 21.23
CA LEU A 255 12.16 -14.43 21.92
C LEU A 255 10.86 -13.90 21.29
N ILE A 256 9.85 -14.75 21.28
CA ILE A 256 8.46 -14.40 20.97
C ILE A 256 7.73 -14.25 22.31
N SER A 257 6.98 -13.16 22.48
CA SER A 257 6.19 -12.89 23.68
C SER A 257 4.69 -13.09 23.43
N PHE A 258 4.01 -13.68 24.41
CA PHE A 258 2.58 -13.88 24.49
C PHE A 258 2.06 -13.17 25.74
N THR A 259 1.17 -12.21 25.54
CA THR A 259 0.69 -11.32 26.60
C THR A 259 -0.83 -11.33 26.65
N GLN A 260 -1.40 -11.37 27.85
CA GLN A 260 -2.83 -11.22 28.08
C GLN A 260 -3.06 -10.33 29.31
N ASN A 261 -4.00 -9.39 29.22
CA ASN A 261 -4.29 -8.50 30.34
C ASN A 261 -4.68 -9.29 31.60
N GLY A 262 -4.03 -8.98 32.73
CA GLY A 262 -4.26 -9.65 34.02
C GLY A 262 -3.62 -11.03 34.17
N ILE A 263 -2.85 -11.51 33.19
CA ILE A 263 -2.15 -12.80 33.21
C ILE A 263 -0.65 -12.57 32.98
N ALA A 264 0.19 -13.42 33.56
CA ALA A 264 1.65 -13.41 33.36
C ALA A 264 2.02 -13.37 31.88
N ASN A 265 3.10 -12.64 31.55
CA ASN A 265 3.68 -12.67 30.21
C ASN A 265 4.42 -13.98 29.99
N TRP A 266 4.31 -14.58 28.81
CA TRP A 266 5.02 -15.81 28.47
C TRP A 266 5.94 -15.57 27.30
N CYS A 267 7.18 -16.03 27.38
CA CYS A 267 8.13 -15.90 26.28
C CYS A 267 8.72 -17.26 25.92
N ILE A 268 8.94 -17.49 24.62
CA ILE A 268 9.64 -18.68 24.11
C ILE A 268 10.67 -18.26 23.06
N GLY A 269 11.82 -18.92 23.06
CA GLY A 269 12.83 -18.73 22.02
C GLY A 269 14.26 -18.96 22.51
N GLN A 270 15.21 -18.37 21.81
CA GLN A 270 16.63 -18.53 22.09
C GLN A 270 17.01 -17.85 23.41
N VAL A 271 17.69 -18.60 24.27
CA VAL A 271 18.19 -18.13 25.56
C VAL A 271 19.30 -17.08 25.38
N PRO A 272 19.34 -16.02 26.20
CA PRO A 272 20.48 -15.11 26.26
C PRO A 272 21.81 -15.84 26.43
N ALA A 273 22.78 -15.49 25.57
CA ALA A 273 24.16 -15.99 25.58
C ALA A 273 24.33 -17.52 25.58
N THR A 274 23.29 -18.29 25.28
CA THR A 274 23.32 -19.76 25.35
C THR A 274 22.69 -20.40 24.12
N SER A 275 23.29 -21.48 23.61
CA SER A 275 22.72 -22.34 22.57
C SER A 275 21.62 -23.23 23.14
N ALA A 276 20.44 -22.65 23.39
CA ALA A 276 19.29 -23.35 23.95
C ALA A 276 17.96 -22.68 23.58
N LEU A 277 16.89 -23.48 23.58
CA LEU A 277 15.49 -23.04 23.51
C LEU A 277 14.89 -23.07 24.92
N ALA A 278 14.18 -22.03 25.35
CA ALA A 278 13.54 -22.02 26.66
C ALA A 278 12.16 -21.37 26.66
N ILE A 279 11.39 -21.69 27.72
CA ILE A 279 10.10 -21.10 28.06
C ILE A 279 10.25 -20.30 29.35
N TYR A 280 9.78 -19.06 29.32
CA TYR A 280 9.81 -18.12 30.44
C TYR A 280 8.42 -17.66 30.84
N ARG A 281 8.26 -17.36 32.13
CA ARG A 281 7.13 -16.64 32.70
C ARG A 281 7.58 -15.26 33.19
N ASP A 282 6.73 -14.26 33.04
CA ASP A 282 6.89 -12.86 33.47
C ASP A 282 8.06 -12.07 32.81
N ARG A 283 8.67 -12.62 31.74
CA ARG A 283 9.75 -11.94 30.98
C ARG A 283 9.20 -10.82 30.10
N ASN A 284 9.84 -9.65 30.09
CA ASN A 284 9.49 -8.49 29.28
C ASN A 284 10.70 -7.56 29.03
N GLY A 285 10.49 -6.39 28.41
CA GLY A 285 11.58 -5.46 28.07
C GLY A 285 12.36 -4.87 29.25
N GLY A 286 11.87 -5.01 30.49
CA GLY A 286 12.55 -4.56 31.71
C GLY A 286 12.66 -5.63 32.82
N ASN A 287 12.30 -6.89 32.54
CA ASN A 287 12.33 -7.98 33.51
C ASN A 287 12.75 -9.28 32.84
N ASP A 288 13.71 -9.99 33.45
CA ASP A 288 14.19 -11.26 32.92
C ASP A 288 13.17 -12.41 33.08
N GLY A 289 12.24 -12.29 34.02
CA GLY A 289 11.27 -13.34 34.33
C GLY A 289 11.91 -14.60 34.89
N ALA A 290 11.11 -15.66 35.00
CA ALA A 290 11.54 -16.98 35.48
C ALA A 290 11.61 -17.98 34.32
N GLU A 291 12.76 -18.63 34.14
CA GLU A 291 12.87 -19.79 33.24
C GLU A 291 12.15 -20.99 33.88
N LEU A 292 11.23 -21.60 33.12
CA LEU A 292 10.51 -22.78 33.56
C LEU A 292 11.14 -24.07 33.04
N TRP A 293 11.42 -24.11 31.74
CA TRP A 293 11.97 -25.27 31.05
C TRP A 293 12.89 -24.84 29.91
N ARG A 294 13.92 -25.65 29.67
CA ARG A 294 14.92 -25.45 28.61
C ARG A 294 15.26 -26.76 27.91
N TRP A 295 15.53 -26.67 26.61
CA TRP A 295 16.21 -27.69 25.83
C TRP A 295 17.58 -27.18 25.39
N GLU A 296 18.63 -27.87 25.83
CA GLU A 296 20.00 -27.53 25.50
C GLU A 296 20.43 -28.04 24.13
N ALA A 297 21.53 -27.51 23.59
CA ALA A 297 22.13 -28.00 22.35
C ALA A 297 22.48 -29.50 22.37
N SER A 298 22.66 -30.10 23.56
CA SER A 298 22.85 -31.54 23.74
C SER A 298 21.58 -32.37 23.50
N GLY A 299 20.42 -31.73 23.40
CA GLY A 299 19.10 -32.36 23.35
C GLY A 299 18.49 -32.61 24.74
N ALA A 300 19.21 -32.34 25.83
CA ALA A 300 18.70 -32.50 27.18
C ALA A 300 17.61 -31.46 27.48
N GLY A 301 16.43 -31.94 27.91
CA GLY A 301 15.37 -31.11 28.47
C GLY A 301 15.48 -31.06 30.00
N ARG A 302 15.47 -29.86 30.59
CA ARG A 302 15.56 -29.69 32.04
C ARG A 302 14.73 -28.51 32.56
N PRO A 303 14.36 -28.51 33.86
CA PRO A 303 13.80 -27.34 34.49
C PRO A 303 14.78 -26.16 34.48
N GLY A 304 14.23 -24.94 34.55
CA GLY A 304 15.02 -23.70 34.66
C GLY A 304 15.66 -23.50 36.04
N ALA A 305 15.18 -24.21 37.06
CA ALA A 305 15.71 -24.17 38.43
C ALA A 305 15.73 -25.58 39.03
N ASP A 306 16.79 -25.88 39.80
CA ASP A 306 16.97 -27.16 40.47
C ASP A 306 15.90 -27.38 41.55
N ASN A 307 15.35 -28.60 41.60
CA ASN A 307 14.34 -29.04 42.57
C ASN A 307 13.11 -28.09 42.76
N ALA A 308 12.75 -27.30 41.73
CA ALA A 308 11.72 -26.26 41.85
C ALA A 308 10.38 -26.61 41.17
N TYR A 309 10.39 -27.52 40.19
CA TYR A 309 9.22 -27.78 39.34
C TYR A 309 8.88 -29.28 39.29
N SER A 310 7.59 -29.60 39.40
CA SER A 310 7.07 -30.95 39.27
C SER A 310 6.61 -31.25 37.83
N LEU A 311 6.60 -32.53 37.46
CA LEU A 311 6.00 -32.99 36.21
C LEU A 311 4.58 -33.52 36.48
N GLY A 312 3.60 -32.64 36.25
CA GLY A 312 2.19 -32.90 36.58
C GLY A 312 1.84 -32.47 38.01
N THR A 313 0.56 -32.62 38.35
CA THR A 313 0.00 -32.32 39.67
C THR A 313 -0.98 -33.42 40.09
N ALA A 314 -1.46 -33.37 41.34
CA ALA A 314 -2.47 -34.32 41.83
C ALA A 314 -3.71 -34.41 40.93
N ALA A 315 -4.17 -33.27 40.40
CA ALA A 315 -5.31 -33.19 39.48
C ALA A 315 -4.94 -33.51 38.02
N TYR A 316 -3.72 -33.18 37.59
CA TYR A 316 -3.25 -33.31 36.20
C TYR A 316 -2.00 -34.20 36.12
N ARG A 317 -2.24 -35.53 36.16
CA ARG A 317 -1.17 -36.54 36.19
C ARG A 317 -0.67 -36.87 34.79
N VAL A 318 0.62 -37.13 34.66
CA VAL A 318 1.19 -37.75 33.47
C VAL A 318 0.74 -39.22 33.42
N ALA A 319 0.13 -39.62 32.30
CA ALA A 319 -0.44 -40.96 32.16
C ALA A 319 0.63 -42.07 32.17
N THR A 320 1.72 -41.87 31.40
CA THR A 320 2.81 -42.85 31.24
C THR A 320 4.12 -42.13 30.90
N VAL A 321 5.25 -42.65 31.39
CA VAL A 321 6.60 -42.23 30.98
C VAL A 321 7.30 -43.41 30.30
N PHE A 322 7.73 -43.21 29.05
CA PHE A 322 8.56 -44.18 28.32
C PHE A 322 10.03 -43.76 28.41
N ALA A 323 10.86 -44.61 29.01
CA ALA A 323 12.29 -44.36 29.18
C ALA A 323 13.10 -45.62 28.84
N GLY A 324 14.31 -45.44 28.31
CA GLY A 324 15.22 -46.55 28.02
C GLY A 324 15.93 -47.11 29.26
N THR A 325 15.98 -46.34 30.35
CA THR A 325 16.54 -46.74 31.65
C THR A 325 15.64 -46.24 32.78
N GLY A 326 15.80 -46.78 33.99
CA GLY A 326 15.03 -46.37 35.16
C GLY A 326 15.37 -44.93 35.61
N THR A 327 14.44 -44.31 36.34
CA THR A 327 14.62 -42.95 36.85
C THR A 327 15.80 -42.86 37.82
N ILE A 328 16.69 -41.90 37.60
CA ILE A 328 17.75 -41.55 38.55
C ILE A 328 17.13 -40.67 39.64
N ASN A 329 17.14 -41.14 40.88
CA ASN A 329 16.81 -40.36 42.06
C ASN A 329 18.09 -40.09 42.85
N THR A 330 18.45 -38.81 43.03
CA THR A 330 19.63 -38.43 43.81
C THR A 330 19.53 -38.99 45.22
N SER A 331 20.56 -39.73 45.64
CA SER A 331 20.64 -40.40 46.94
C SER A 331 22.02 -40.19 47.57
N ASP A 332 22.52 -38.97 47.49
CA ASP A 332 23.81 -38.60 48.06
C ASP A 332 23.76 -38.59 49.60
N SER A 333 24.76 -39.17 50.25
CA SER A 333 24.87 -39.20 51.72
C SER A 333 24.99 -37.80 52.34
N ARG A 334 25.51 -36.83 51.59
CA ARG A 334 25.72 -35.45 52.06
C ARG A 334 24.40 -34.69 52.26
N ASP A 335 23.35 -35.12 51.55
CA ASP A 335 22.03 -34.49 51.57
C ASP A 335 21.06 -35.19 52.54
N LYS A 336 21.54 -36.14 53.35
CA LYS A 336 20.69 -37.02 54.18
C LYS A 336 21.12 -37.04 55.64
N ALA A 337 20.15 -36.81 56.52
CA ALA A 337 20.26 -37.15 57.94
C ALA A 337 19.85 -38.62 58.14
N TRP A 338 20.78 -39.45 58.60
CA TRP A 338 20.55 -40.89 58.77
C TRP A 338 19.97 -41.21 60.15
N ARG A 339 18.85 -41.97 60.23
CA ARG A 339 18.18 -42.34 61.49
C ARG A 339 18.72 -43.65 62.08
N SER A 340 18.45 -44.78 61.42
CA SER A 340 18.84 -46.14 61.81
C SER A 340 18.15 -47.14 60.86
N ALA A 341 18.31 -48.45 61.11
CA ALA A 341 17.46 -49.48 60.51
C ALA A 341 15.99 -49.38 61.01
N MET A 342 15.10 -50.15 60.37
CA MET A 342 13.69 -50.23 60.76
C MET A 342 13.49 -50.81 62.16
N ASP A 343 12.52 -50.27 62.89
CA ASP A 343 12.12 -50.77 64.19
C ASP A 343 11.12 -51.94 64.10
N ALA A 344 10.66 -52.43 65.25
CA ALA A 344 9.78 -53.58 65.32
C ALA A 344 8.36 -53.31 64.77
N ALA A 345 7.85 -52.09 64.96
CA ALA A 345 6.53 -51.70 64.45
C ALA A 345 6.59 -51.52 62.93
N GLU A 346 7.62 -50.85 62.44
CA GLU A 346 7.92 -50.71 61.01
C GLU A 346 8.04 -52.07 60.31
N ARG A 347 8.75 -53.02 60.92
CA ARG A 347 8.86 -54.38 60.37
C ARG A 347 7.52 -55.11 60.31
N ARG A 348 6.71 -55.05 61.38
CA ARG A 348 5.38 -55.69 61.39
C ARG A 348 4.45 -55.08 60.35
N ALA A 349 4.43 -53.75 60.24
CA ALA A 349 3.68 -53.04 59.22
C ALA A 349 4.10 -53.48 57.81
N ALA A 350 5.40 -53.48 57.52
CA ALA A 350 5.94 -53.88 56.22
C ALA A 350 5.54 -55.30 55.81
N ILE A 351 5.59 -56.26 56.74
CA ILE A 351 5.17 -57.66 56.48
C ILE A 351 3.67 -57.74 56.19
N ARG A 352 2.85 -57.01 56.97
CA ARG A 352 1.40 -56.95 56.73
C ARG A 352 1.08 -56.29 55.39
N ILE A 353 1.78 -55.21 55.03
CA ILE A 353 1.62 -54.54 53.72
C ILE A 353 2.04 -55.47 52.57
N ALA A 354 3.10 -56.25 52.73
CA ALA A 354 3.52 -57.22 51.71
C ALA A 354 2.41 -58.24 51.39
N ALA A 355 1.63 -58.63 52.39
CA ALA A 355 0.50 -59.55 52.22
C ALA A 355 -0.71 -58.94 51.50
N GLU A 356 -0.77 -57.61 51.35
CA GLU A 356 -1.85 -56.88 50.66
C GLU A 356 -1.60 -56.69 49.16
N LEU A 357 -0.42 -57.05 48.66
CA LEU A 357 -0.11 -56.96 47.24
C LEU A 357 -1.03 -57.88 46.43
N GLY A 358 -1.63 -57.35 45.37
CA GLY A 358 -2.59 -58.09 44.58
C GLY A 358 -2.85 -57.50 43.20
N PHE A 359 -3.67 -58.22 42.43
CA PHE A 359 -4.13 -57.76 41.11
C PHE A 359 -5.31 -56.81 41.24
N TYR A 360 -5.34 -55.78 40.40
CA TYR A 360 -6.47 -54.86 40.27
C TYR A 360 -6.64 -54.41 38.82
N GLN A 361 -7.83 -53.91 38.51
CA GLN A 361 -8.16 -53.28 37.24
C GLN A 361 -8.75 -51.91 37.54
N TRP A 362 -8.55 -50.94 36.65
CA TRP A 362 -9.17 -49.63 36.78
C TRP A 362 -10.66 -49.71 36.45
N HIS A 363 -11.52 -49.12 37.29
CA HIS A 363 -12.96 -49.08 37.05
C HIS A 363 -13.31 -48.49 35.68
N ASP A 364 -12.66 -47.38 35.29
CA ASP A 364 -12.87 -46.76 33.97
C ASP A 364 -12.49 -47.70 32.82
N ALA A 365 -11.40 -48.45 32.97
CA ALA A 365 -10.98 -49.43 31.96
C ALA A 365 -11.96 -50.61 31.85
N ILE A 366 -12.54 -51.05 32.97
CA ILE A 366 -13.60 -52.07 32.97
C ILE A 366 -14.86 -51.53 32.29
N ALA A 367 -15.26 -50.29 32.60
CA ALA A 367 -16.43 -49.67 31.99
C ALA A 367 -16.26 -49.50 30.48
N GLU A 368 -15.05 -49.15 30.01
CA GLU A 368 -14.74 -48.94 28.60
C GLU A 368 -14.57 -50.26 27.82
N LYS A 369 -13.84 -51.23 28.38
CA LYS A 369 -13.34 -52.42 27.64
C LYS A 369 -13.97 -53.73 28.10
N GLY A 370 -14.85 -53.68 29.10
CA GLY A 370 -15.34 -54.85 29.82
C GLY A 370 -14.28 -55.46 30.75
N ALA A 371 -14.72 -56.26 31.72
CA ALA A 371 -13.83 -56.88 32.70
C ALA A 371 -12.75 -57.77 32.06
N TYR A 372 -13.05 -58.40 30.93
CA TYR A 372 -12.08 -59.21 30.17
C TYR A 372 -11.08 -58.37 29.38
N GLY A 373 -11.50 -57.22 28.83
CA GLY A 373 -10.64 -56.36 28.01
C GLY A 373 -9.75 -55.40 28.80
N ALA A 374 -10.12 -55.11 30.05
CA ALA A 374 -9.30 -54.29 30.95
C ALA A 374 -8.05 -55.05 31.42
N ARG A 375 -6.88 -54.39 31.39
CA ARG A 375 -5.62 -55.02 31.79
C ARG A 375 -5.56 -55.23 33.30
N GLN A 376 -5.00 -56.36 33.72
CA GLN A 376 -4.65 -56.63 35.11
C GLN A 376 -3.36 -55.86 35.46
N HIS A 377 -3.43 -55.06 36.51
CA HIS A 377 -2.30 -54.37 37.14
C HIS A 377 -1.98 -55.09 38.46
N PHE A 378 -0.71 -55.09 38.88
CA PHE A 378 -0.31 -55.63 40.17
C PHE A 378 0.17 -54.49 41.06
N GLY A 379 -0.29 -54.44 42.31
CA GLY A 379 0.07 -53.36 43.21
C GLY A 379 -0.65 -53.42 44.54
N ILE A 380 -0.83 -52.24 45.13
CA ILE A 380 -1.31 -52.06 46.50
C ILE A 380 -2.41 -51.01 46.58
N ARG A 381 -3.29 -51.12 47.57
CA ARG A 381 -4.32 -50.12 47.87
C ARG A 381 -3.78 -49.13 48.90
N ALA A 382 -3.67 -47.85 48.54
CA ALA A 382 -3.02 -46.84 49.36
C ALA A 382 -3.66 -46.69 50.76
N GLN A 383 -5.00 -46.66 50.84
CA GLN A 383 -5.72 -46.55 52.10
C GLN A 383 -5.48 -47.76 53.03
N GLN A 384 -5.29 -48.95 52.47
CA GLN A 384 -5.00 -50.16 53.25
C GLN A 384 -3.60 -50.11 53.85
N VAL A 385 -2.61 -49.58 53.11
CA VAL A 385 -1.28 -49.30 53.66
C VAL A 385 -1.39 -48.33 54.84
N TRP A 386 -2.24 -47.30 54.70
CA TRP A 386 -2.49 -46.33 55.77
C TRP A 386 -3.05 -46.98 57.04
N ALA A 387 -4.08 -47.82 56.89
CA ALA A 387 -4.70 -48.52 57.99
C ALA A 387 -3.69 -49.42 58.73
N ILE A 388 -2.88 -50.19 58.00
CA ILE A 388 -1.85 -51.04 58.59
C ILE A 388 -0.80 -50.22 59.35
N MET A 389 -0.37 -49.10 58.79
CA MET A 389 0.60 -48.23 59.45
C MET A 389 0.01 -47.58 60.71
N ALA A 390 -1.28 -47.23 60.69
CA ALA A 390 -2.00 -46.66 61.83
C ALA A 390 -2.18 -47.70 62.96
N ASP A 391 -2.52 -48.94 62.61
CA ASP A 391 -2.64 -50.06 63.56
C ASP A 391 -1.33 -50.33 64.32
N GLU A 392 -0.18 -50.08 63.69
CA GLU A 392 1.15 -50.22 64.32
C GLU A 392 1.61 -48.93 65.01
N GLY A 393 0.79 -47.88 65.06
CA GLY A 393 1.08 -46.60 65.70
C GLY A 393 2.11 -45.73 64.97
N LEU A 394 2.36 -46.00 63.68
CA LEU A 394 3.39 -45.32 62.90
C LEU A 394 2.88 -44.01 62.27
N VAL A 395 1.58 -43.97 61.95
CA VAL A 395 0.85 -42.80 61.42
C VAL A 395 -0.46 -42.63 62.20
N ASP A 396 -1.08 -41.46 62.08
CA ASP A 396 -2.44 -41.28 62.61
C ASP A 396 -3.46 -42.04 61.75
N PRO A 397 -4.54 -42.58 62.35
CA PRO A 397 -5.66 -43.11 61.59
C PRO A 397 -6.29 -42.01 60.71
N LEU A 398 -6.93 -42.41 59.62
CA LEU A 398 -7.74 -41.49 58.83
C LEU A 398 -8.91 -40.98 59.69
N ASP A 399 -9.23 -39.70 59.56
CA ASP A 399 -10.40 -39.12 60.24
C ASP A 399 -11.72 -39.56 59.60
N ASP A 400 -12.85 -39.09 60.15
CA ASP A 400 -14.20 -39.44 59.68
C ASP A 400 -14.45 -39.03 58.22
N ASP A 401 -13.73 -38.01 57.72
CA ASP A 401 -13.78 -37.53 56.34
C ASP A 401 -12.76 -38.24 55.43
N GLY A 402 -12.02 -39.23 55.96
CA GLY A 402 -11.00 -39.98 55.25
C GLY A 402 -9.72 -39.18 54.98
N ARG A 403 -9.44 -38.14 55.76
CA ARG A 403 -8.24 -37.32 55.64
C ARG A 403 -7.12 -37.81 56.58
N PRO A 404 -5.87 -37.74 56.14
CA PRO A 404 -4.74 -38.17 56.96
C PRO A 404 -4.27 -37.11 57.96
N GLY A 405 -3.84 -37.57 59.15
CA GLY A 405 -3.11 -36.77 60.13
C GLY A 405 -1.58 -36.87 59.98
N ARG A 406 -0.86 -37.12 61.07
CA ARG A 406 0.60 -37.27 61.12
C ARG A 406 1.08 -38.40 60.21
N THR A 407 1.88 -38.03 59.20
CA THR A 407 2.36 -38.95 58.15
C THR A 407 3.84 -38.74 57.85
N PRO A 408 4.77 -39.25 58.70
CA PRO A 408 6.20 -39.02 58.53
C PRO A 408 6.84 -39.87 57.41
N TYR A 409 6.10 -40.81 56.82
CA TYR A 409 6.59 -41.73 55.80
C TYR A 409 6.24 -41.25 54.39
N ALA A 410 7.24 -40.82 53.62
CA ALA A 410 7.05 -40.20 52.31
C ALA A 410 6.43 -41.13 51.24
N PHE A 411 6.46 -42.46 51.43
CA PHE A 411 5.79 -43.38 50.52
C PHE A 411 4.26 -43.33 50.60
N LEU A 412 3.71 -42.73 51.66
CA LEU A 412 2.29 -42.39 51.78
C LEU A 412 2.10 -40.94 51.31
N CYS A 413 1.37 -40.76 50.20
CA CYS A 413 1.08 -39.44 49.66
C CYS A 413 -0.43 -39.19 49.69
N TRP A 414 -0.80 -37.96 49.99
CA TRP A 414 -2.18 -37.49 49.90
C TRP A 414 -2.17 -36.03 49.44
N ASP A 415 -3.06 -35.74 48.50
CA ASP A 415 -3.23 -34.42 47.92
C ASP A 415 -4.72 -34.05 47.90
N GLU A 416 -5.02 -32.79 48.20
CA GLU A 416 -6.35 -32.19 48.07
C GLU A 416 -6.28 -30.99 47.13
N TRP A 417 -7.28 -30.85 46.26
CA TRP A 417 -7.41 -29.70 45.35
C TRP A 417 -8.88 -29.32 45.17
N GLN A 418 -9.10 -28.07 44.75
CA GLN A 418 -10.44 -27.56 44.43
C GLN A 418 -10.61 -27.38 42.92
N THR A 419 -11.79 -27.69 42.41
CA THR A 419 -12.17 -27.35 41.03
C THR A 419 -12.71 -25.92 40.94
N ALA A 420 -12.89 -25.41 39.72
CA ALA A 420 -13.44 -24.06 39.48
C ALA A 420 -14.84 -23.84 40.10
N GLY A 421 -15.58 -24.91 40.41
CA GLY A 421 -16.85 -24.86 41.13
C GLY A 421 -16.75 -24.92 42.66
N GLY A 422 -15.53 -24.93 43.22
CA GLY A 422 -15.29 -25.02 44.66
C GLY A 422 -15.37 -26.43 45.26
N ALA A 423 -15.69 -27.45 44.45
CA ALA A 423 -15.72 -28.83 44.93
C ALA A 423 -14.31 -29.31 45.28
N ALA A 424 -14.14 -29.79 46.52
CA ALA A 424 -12.92 -30.40 47.00
C ALA A 424 -12.79 -31.83 46.45
N HIS A 425 -11.58 -32.18 46.03
CA HIS A 425 -11.22 -33.51 45.58
C HIS A 425 -9.95 -33.95 46.30
N THR A 426 -9.87 -35.23 46.60
CA THR A 426 -8.70 -35.82 47.23
C THR A 426 -8.16 -36.97 46.41
N ARG A 427 -6.90 -37.30 46.64
CA ARG A 427 -6.29 -38.50 46.07
C ARG A 427 -5.21 -39.03 46.99
N PHE A 428 -5.25 -40.33 47.21
CA PHE A 428 -4.15 -41.07 47.79
C PHE A 428 -3.18 -41.52 46.71
N GLY A 429 -1.88 -41.48 47.02
CA GLY A 429 -0.80 -41.94 46.18
C GLY A 429 0.20 -42.77 46.96
N ILE A 430 0.97 -43.59 46.24
CA ILE A 430 2.07 -44.38 46.80
C ILE A 430 3.34 -44.08 46.01
N ARG A 431 4.46 -43.83 46.70
CA ARG A 431 5.79 -43.85 46.08
C ARG A 431 6.29 -45.29 46.06
N SER A 432 5.93 -46.00 44.99
CA SER A 432 6.12 -47.45 44.88
C SER A 432 7.56 -47.90 45.12
N ASP A 433 8.55 -47.14 44.64
CA ASP A 433 9.97 -47.47 44.81
C ASP A 433 10.37 -47.47 46.30
N GLN A 434 9.92 -46.48 47.06
CA GLN A 434 10.21 -46.38 48.50
C GLN A 434 9.46 -47.46 49.29
N LEU A 435 8.20 -47.72 48.94
CA LEU A 435 7.42 -48.79 49.58
C LEU A 435 8.04 -50.16 49.33
N ALA A 436 8.52 -50.41 48.11
CA ALA A 436 9.20 -51.65 47.76
C ALA A 436 10.48 -51.84 48.60
N LEU A 437 11.30 -50.79 48.77
CA LEU A 437 12.48 -50.82 49.65
C LEU A 437 12.12 -51.12 51.11
N PHE A 438 11.03 -50.53 51.61
CA PHE A 438 10.53 -50.79 52.96
C PHE A 438 10.12 -52.25 53.16
N ILE A 439 9.36 -52.82 52.22
CA ILE A 439 8.95 -54.23 52.24
C ILE A 439 10.17 -55.15 52.12
N MET A 440 11.08 -54.89 51.17
CA MET A 440 12.28 -55.69 50.95
C MET A 440 13.16 -55.76 52.20
N ALA A 441 13.36 -54.64 52.90
CA ALA A 441 14.15 -54.61 54.11
C ALA A 441 13.51 -55.45 55.25
N ALA A 442 12.19 -55.47 55.37
CA ALA A 442 11.50 -56.29 56.37
C ALA A 442 11.55 -57.79 56.05
N LEU A 443 11.40 -58.14 54.76
CA LEU A 443 11.56 -59.51 54.30
C LEU A 443 12.98 -60.04 54.52
N ALA A 444 14.00 -59.20 54.28
CA ALA A 444 15.39 -59.53 54.56
C ALA A 444 15.65 -59.78 56.06
N GLN A 445 15.09 -58.93 56.94
CA GLN A 445 15.17 -59.16 58.39
C GLN A 445 14.47 -60.45 58.83
N ARG A 446 13.31 -60.76 58.23
CA ARG A 446 12.58 -62.01 58.51
C ARG A 446 13.38 -63.24 58.06
N LEU A 447 13.99 -63.18 56.88
CA LEU A 447 14.84 -64.25 56.37
C LEU A 447 16.04 -64.49 57.29
N ALA A 448 16.75 -63.44 57.66
CA ALA A 448 17.89 -63.52 58.59
C ALA A 448 17.49 -64.13 59.95
N ALA A 449 16.29 -63.81 60.46
CA ALA A 449 15.79 -64.39 61.69
C ALA A 449 15.47 -65.90 61.57
N LEU A 450 14.99 -66.35 60.40
CA LEU A 450 14.77 -67.76 60.13
C LEU A 450 16.09 -68.52 59.97
N GLU A 451 17.07 -67.93 59.28
CA GLU A 451 18.41 -68.49 59.11
C GLU A 451 19.16 -68.62 60.44
N ALA A 452 18.98 -67.67 61.36
CA ALA A 452 19.58 -67.74 62.70
C ALA A 452 18.89 -68.76 63.63
N ALA A 453 17.68 -69.22 63.29
CA ALA A 453 16.91 -70.18 64.06
C ALA A 453 17.03 -71.63 63.56
N ALA A 454 17.63 -71.82 62.37
CA ALA A 454 17.95 -73.11 61.78
C ALA A 454 19.35 -73.58 62.21
#